data_AF-A0A3Q3WBY3-F1
#
_entry.id   AF-A0A3Q3WBY3-F1
#
_cell.length_a   1.000
_cell.length_b   1.000
_cell.length_c   1.000
_cell.angle_alpha   90.00
_cell.angle_beta   90.00
_cell.angle_gamma   90.00
#
_symmetry.space_group_name_H-M   'P 1'
#
loop_
_entity.id
_entity.type
_entity.pdbx_description
1 polymer ?
#
loop_
_entity_poly.entity_id
_entity_poly.type
_entity_poly.pdbx_seq_one_letter_code
_entity_poly.pdbx_strand_id
1 'polypeptide(L)'
;MASSDVHVRICEQEILKYDLEIKALIQDITECTGPQSKLTELNAEVKKDFHNLRLRIQDLELMAMEQDRESDKQIIISQVEGHRKQMLSNQTVWRKANLASKLSIDNMEKQALLSGADAISIMISKLSGDYTVYFHVMVTIYILSTSSRTIQETNDEFKNMTGTIQLGRKLITKYNRRELTDKLLIFLALALFLATVLYILKKRLFPFL
;
A
#
# COMPACT_ATOMS: atom_id res chain seq x y z
N MET A 1 -15.83 -16.79 23.53
CA MET A 1 -16.46 -16.64 22.20
C MET A 1 -17.04 -15.23 22.00
N ALA A 2 -18.02 -14.75 22.76
CA ALA A 2 -18.63 -13.42 22.53
C ALA A 2 -17.66 -12.21 22.63
N SER A 3 -16.70 -12.23 23.56
CA SER A 3 -15.73 -11.12 23.69
C SER A 3 -14.75 -11.04 22.52
N SER A 4 -14.30 -12.19 21.99
CA SER A 4 -13.37 -12.27 20.86
C SER A 4 -14.03 -11.74 19.58
N ASP A 5 -15.29 -12.10 19.37
CA ASP A 5 -16.10 -11.62 18.24
C ASP A 5 -16.30 -10.09 18.27
N VAL A 6 -16.48 -9.50 19.46
CA VAL A 6 -16.58 -8.04 19.62
C VAL A 6 -15.28 -7.33 19.23
N HIS A 7 -14.11 -7.85 19.64
CA HIS A 7 -12.83 -7.24 19.30
C HIS A 7 -12.54 -7.30 17.80
N VAL A 8 -12.86 -8.41 17.14
CA VAL A 8 -12.74 -8.57 15.69
C VAL A 8 -13.58 -7.50 14.99
N ARG A 9 -14.85 -7.34 15.37
CA ARG A 9 -15.75 -6.34 14.78
C ARG A 9 -15.27 -4.91 14.97
N ILE A 10 -14.74 -4.57 16.15
CA ILE A 10 -14.19 -3.23 16.41
C ILE A 10 -12.99 -2.97 15.49
N CYS A 11 -12.08 -3.95 15.36
CA CYS A 11 -10.92 -3.84 14.49
C CYS A 11 -11.34 -3.65 13.02
N GLU A 12 -12.32 -4.41 12.55
CA GLU A 12 -12.89 -4.26 11.20
C GLU A 12 -13.50 -2.87 10.97
N GLN A 13 -14.23 -2.33 11.96
CA GLN A 13 -14.80 -0.98 11.85
C GLN A 13 -13.71 0.10 11.74
N GLU A 14 -12.62 -0.03 12.49
CA GLU A 14 -11.48 0.90 12.38
C GLU A 14 -10.75 0.76 11.03
N ILE A 15 -10.60 -0.46 10.50
CA ILE A 15 -10.07 -0.70 9.16
C ILE A 15 -10.93 0.02 8.11
N LEU A 16 -12.25 -0.13 8.18
CA LEU A 16 -13.18 0.53 7.26
C LEU A 16 -13.12 2.05 7.39
N LYS A 17 -13.03 2.57 8.62
CA LYS A 17 -12.87 3.99 8.88
C LYS A 17 -11.62 4.55 8.16
N TYR A 18 -10.46 3.95 8.39
CA TYR A 18 -9.22 4.41 7.75
C TYR A 18 -9.25 4.24 6.22
N ASP A 19 -9.86 3.18 5.69
CA ASP A 19 -10.02 3.00 4.25
C ASP A 19 -10.85 4.13 3.62
N LEU A 20 -11.93 4.56 4.28
CA LEU A 20 -12.77 5.68 3.84
C LEU A 20 -12.05 7.03 3.97
N GLU A 21 -11.36 7.28 5.08
CA GLU A 21 -10.56 8.50 5.30
C GLU A 21 -9.48 8.64 4.21
N ILE A 22 -8.75 7.56 3.93
CA ILE A 22 -7.76 7.54 2.83
C ILE A 22 -8.41 7.87 1.49
N LYS A 23 -9.58 7.31 1.17
CA LYS A 23 -10.27 7.58 -0.09
C LYS A 23 -10.73 9.03 -0.21
N ALA A 24 -11.23 9.61 0.88
CA ALA A 24 -11.61 11.03 0.92
C ALA A 24 -10.39 11.93 0.69
N LEU A 25 -9.29 11.67 1.41
CA LEU A 25 -8.06 12.44 1.24
C LEU A 25 -7.45 12.30 -0.16
N ILE A 26 -7.55 11.12 -0.79
CA ILE A 26 -7.13 10.92 -2.18
C ILE A 26 -7.96 11.79 -3.14
N GLN A 27 -9.26 11.94 -2.87
CA GLN A 27 -10.12 12.84 -3.64
C GLN A 27 -9.69 14.30 -3.45
N ASP A 28 -9.47 14.73 -2.21
CA ASP A 28 -8.99 16.08 -1.90
C ASP A 28 -7.64 16.38 -2.57
N ILE A 29 -6.74 15.40 -2.62
CA ILE A 29 -5.48 15.50 -3.34
C ILE A 29 -5.75 15.70 -4.83
N THR A 30 -6.61 14.87 -5.44
CA THR A 30 -6.92 14.93 -6.87
C THR A 30 -7.47 16.30 -7.28
N GLU A 31 -8.26 16.92 -6.42
CA GLU A 31 -8.86 18.24 -6.63
C GLU A 31 -7.94 19.40 -6.19
N CYS A 32 -6.76 19.10 -5.62
CA CYS A 32 -5.85 20.11 -5.10
C CYS A 32 -5.14 20.85 -6.24
N THR A 33 -5.61 22.08 -6.49
CA THR A 33 -4.93 23.11 -7.30
C THR A 33 -4.20 24.14 -6.46
N GLY A 34 -4.12 23.91 -5.14
CA GLY A 34 -3.53 24.84 -4.17
C GLY A 34 -1.99 24.77 -4.15
N PRO A 35 -1.33 25.64 -3.35
CA PRO A 35 0.13 25.66 -3.27
C PRO A 35 0.69 24.32 -2.76
N GLN A 36 1.92 24.01 -3.12
CA GLN A 36 2.62 22.76 -2.75
C GLN A 36 2.58 22.44 -1.24
N SER A 37 2.47 23.45 -0.38
CA SER A 37 2.30 23.26 1.06
C SER A 37 1.02 22.49 1.41
N LYS A 38 -0.12 22.81 0.78
CA LYS A 38 -1.40 22.13 1.02
C LYS A 38 -1.34 20.67 0.58
N LEU A 39 -0.71 20.41 -0.57
CA LEU A 39 -0.49 19.05 -1.06
C LEU A 39 0.43 18.26 -0.13
N THR A 40 1.46 18.90 0.45
CA THR A 40 2.34 18.27 1.44
C THR A 40 1.60 17.86 2.71
N GLU A 41 0.68 18.70 3.20
CA GLU A 41 -0.13 18.42 4.39
C GLU A 41 -1.10 17.25 4.17
N LEU A 42 -1.86 17.27 3.07
CA LEU A 42 -2.74 16.15 2.70
C LEU A 42 -1.96 14.83 2.55
N ASN A 43 -0.77 14.88 1.96
CA ASN A 43 0.09 13.70 1.84
C ASN A 43 0.61 13.19 3.19
N ALA A 44 0.83 14.06 4.17
CA ALA A 44 1.21 13.64 5.51
C ALA A 44 0.06 12.90 6.22
N GLU A 45 -1.17 13.40 6.06
CA GLU A 45 -2.36 12.79 6.62
C GLU A 45 -2.65 11.41 5.99
N VAL A 46 -2.62 11.32 4.65
CA VAL A 46 -2.78 10.03 3.95
C VAL A 46 -1.76 8.99 4.41
N LYS A 47 -0.49 9.38 4.61
CA LYS A 47 0.55 8.47 5.12
C LYS A 47 0.25 7.98 6.53
N LYS A 48 -0.23 8.87 7.40
CA LYS A 48 -0.62 8.54 8.77
C LYS A 48 -1.76 7.52 8.76
N ASP A 49 -2.76 7.72 7.92
CA ASP A 49 -3.90 6.80 7.86
C ASP A 49 -3.52 5.46 7.23
N PHE A 50 -2.67 5.43 6.20
CA PHE A 50 -2.09 4.19 5.69
C PHE A 50 -1.28 3.43 6.74
N HIS A 51 -0.58 4.14 7.63
CA HIS A 51 0.13 3.52 8.73
C HIS A 51 -0.84 2.89 9.74
N ASN A 52 -1.86 3.63 10.17
CA ASN A 52 -2.87 3.15 11.11
C ASN A 52 -3.67 1.96 10.55
N LEU A 53 -4.11 2.05 9.29
CA LEU A 53 -4.78 0.96 8.57
C LEU A 53 -3.93 -0.31 8.57
N ARG A 54 -2.62 -0.17 8.33
CA ARG A 54 -1.70 -1.31 8.34
C ARG A 54 -1.55 -1.94 9.73
N LEU A 55 -1.55 -1.14 10.80
CA LEU A 55 -1.52 -1.65 12.17
C LEU A 55 -2.80 -2.43 12.47
N ARG A 56 -3.98 -1.89 12.15
CA ARG A 56 -5.25 -2.60 12.38
C ARG A 56 -5.38 -3.88 11.57
N ILE A 57 -4.90 -3.90 10.32
CA ILE A 57 -4.84 -5.15 9.54
C ILE A 57 -3.92 -6.19 10.20
N GLN A 58 -2.84 -5.78 10.87
CA GLN A 58 -1.98 -6.69 11.64
C GLN A 58 -2.66 -7.16 12.93
N ASP A 59 -3.34 -6.28 13.64
CA ASP A 59 -4.13 -6.63 14.83
C ASP A 59 -5.19 -7.68 14.48
N LEU A 60 -5.91 -7.50 13.35
CA LEU A 60 -6.90 -8.46 12.87
C LEU A 60 -6.28 -9.82 12.51
N GLU A 61 -5.05 -9.84 11.98
CA GLU A 61 -4.32 -11.09 11.73
C GLU A 61 -3.93 -11.79 13.03
N LEU A 62 -3.51 -11.06 14.06
CA LEU A 62 -3.21 -11.62 15.37
C LEU A 62 -4.49 -12.21 16.00
N MET A 63 -5.62 -11.50 15.93
CA MET A 63 -6.91 -12.01 16.39
C MET A 63 -7.34 -13.29 15.66
N ALA A 64 -6.96 -13.45 14.38
CA ALA A 64 -7.20 -14.68 13.63
C ALA A 64 -6.39 -15.86 14.19
N MET A 65 -5.15 -15.61 14.64
CA MET A 65 -4.28 -16.64 15.25
C MET A 65 -4.76 -17.07 16.64
N GLU A 66 -5.51 -16.20 17.33
CA GLU A 66 -6.09 -16.48 18.65
C GLU A 66 -7.39 -17.28 18.59
N GLN A 67 -7.93 -17.55 17.39
CA GLN A 67 -9.15 -18.35 17.25
C GLN A 67 -8.90 -19.84 17.50
N ASP A 68 -9.69 -20.43 18.41
CA ASP A 68 -9.68 -21.87 18.69
C ASP A 68 -10.24 -22.71 17.53
N ARG A 69 -11.16 -22.13 16.76
CA ARG A 69 -11.82 -22.79 15.63
C ARG A 69 -11.12 -22.46 14.32
N GLU A 70 -10.64 -23.50 13.65
CA GLU A 70 -9.98 -23.35 12.35
C GLU A 70 -10.90 -22.72 11.29
N SER A 71 -12.22 -22.99 11.33
CA SER A 71 -13.18 -22.31 10.44
C SER A 71 -13.18 -20.80 10.61
N ASP A 72 -13.14 -20.34 11.86
CA ASP A 72 -13.29 -18.94 12.22
C ASP A 72 -11.98 -18.19 11.92
N LYS A 73 -10.83 -18.83 12.22
CA LYS A 73 -9.50 -18.39 11.77
C LYS A 73 -9.43 -18.17 10.27
N GLN A 74 -9.90 -19.13 9.46
CA GLN A 74 -9.83 -19.03 7.99
C GLN A 74 -10.69 -17.89 7.45
N ILE A 75 -11.84 -17.60 8.07
CA ILE A 75 -12.69 -16.46 7.71
C ILE A 75 -11.92 -15.15 7.93
N ILE A 76 -11.35 -14.96 9.12
CA ILE A 76 -10.63 -13.72 9.45
C ILE A 76 -9.38 -13.55 8.57
N ILE A 77 -8.64 -14.62 8.29
CA ILE A 77 -7.50 -14.58 7.37
C ILE A 77 -7.91 -14.17 5.96
N SER A 78 -9.04 -14.67 5.45
CA SER A 78 -9.57 -14.25 4.16
C SER A 78 -9.90 -12.75 4.14
N GLN A 79 -10.51 -12.22 5.21
CA GLN A 79 -10.81 -10.79 5.36
C GLN A 79 -9.54 -9.94 5.39
N VAL A 80 -8.53 -10.36 6.16
CA VAL A 80 -7.21 -9.72 6.23
C VAL A 80 -6.57 -9.63 4.83
N GLU A 81 -6.62 -10.69 4.03
CA GLU A 81 -6.12 -10.65 2.65
C GLU A 81 -6.90 -9.67 1.76
N GLY A 82 -8.23 -9.61 1.94
CA GLY A 82 -9.10 -8.64 1.28
C GLY A 82 -8.69 -7.20 1.57
N HIS A 83 -8.56 -6.85 2.85
CA HIS A 83 -8.15 -5.51 3.28
C HIS A 83 -6.74 -5.14 2.80
N ARG A 84 -5.80 -6.09 2.77
CA ARG A 84 -4.46 -5.87 2.20
C ARG A 84 -4.51 -5.52 0.72
N LYS A 85 -5.35 -6.21 -0.05
CA LYS A 85 -5.54 -5.91 -1.48
C LYS A 85 -6.14 -4.51 -1.67
N GLN A 86 -7.15 -4.16 -0.87
CA GLN A 86 -7.75 -2.82 -0.90
C GLN A 86 -6.74 -1.72 -0.57
N MET A 87 -5.98 -1.88 0.51
CA MET A 87 -4.92 -0.92 0.89
C MET A 87 -3.89 -0.71 -0.23
N LEU A 88 -3.44 -1.78 -0.89
CA LEU A 88 -2.51 -1.68 -2.04
C LEU A 88 -3.14 -0.98 -3.25
N SER A 89 -4.43 -1.21 -3.47
CA SER A 89 -5.19 -0.53 -4.51
C SER A 89 -5.26 0.98 -4.22
N ASN A 90 -5.67 1.37 -3.02
CA ASN A 90 -5.72 2.77 -2.59
C ASN A 90 -4.35 3.44 -2.69
N GLN A 91 -3.26 2.73 -2.35
CA GLN A 91 -1.91 3.25 -2.52
C GLN A 91 -1.60 3.59 -3.99
N THR A 92 -2.08 2.77 -4.92
CA THR A 92 -1.91 3.00 -6.36
C THR A 92 -2.75 4.18 -6.84
N VAL A 93 -3.98 4.33 -6.33
CA VAL A 93 -4.82 5.49 -6.66
C VAL A 93 -4.22 6.78 -6.09
N TRP A 94 -3.78 6.76 -4.84
CA TRP A 94 -3.08 7.88 -4.20
C TRP A 94 -1.85 8.34 -4.99
N ARG A 95 -1.07 7.39 -5.51
CA ARG A 95 0.07 7.72 -6.39
C ARG A 95 -0.31 8.50 -7.62
N LYS A 96 -1.37 8.06 -8.29
CA LYS A 96 -1.88 8.71 -9.50
C LYS A 96 -2.43 10.10 -9.18
N ALA A 97 -3.21 10.21 -8.10
CA ALA A 97 -3.74 11.47 -7.62
C ALA A 97 -2.61 12.47 -7.33
N ASN A 98 -1.64 12.08 -6.50
CA ASN A 98 -0.54 12.96 -6.09
C ASN A 98 0.32 13.42 -7.29
N LEU A 99 0.57 12.54 -8.26
CA LEU A 99 1.27 12.92 -9.49
C LEU A 99 0.47 13.93 -10.32
N ALA A 100 -0.85 13.70 -10.46
CA ALA A 100 -1.72 14.62 -11.18
C ALA A 100 -1.76 16.01 -10.53
N SER A 101 -1.87 16.06 -9.19
CA SER A 101 -1.88 17.32 -8.43
C SER A 101 -0.55 18.04 -8.53
N LYS A 102 0.58 17.36 -8.32
CA LYS A 102 1.91 17.96 -8.50
C LYS A 102 2.09 18.53 -9.91
N LEU A 103 1.70 17.79 -10.94
CA LEU A 103 1.77 18.27 -12.32
C LEU A 103 0.87 19.50 -12.56
N SER A 104 -0.33 19.51 -11.96
CA SER A 104 -1.23 20.66 -12.06
C SER A 104 -0.63 21.90 -11.40
N ILE A 105 -0.06 21.74 -10.19
CA ILE A 105 0.60 22.82 -9.45
C ILE A 105 1.79 23.36 -10.26
N ASP A 106 2.70 22.47 -10.70
CA ASP A 106 3.87 22.84 -11.52
C ASP A 106 3.45 23.58 -12.80
N ASN A 107 2.38 23.14 -13.47
CA ASN A 107 1.89 23.80 -14.68
C ASN A 107 1.30 25.18 -14.39
N MET A 108 0.60 25.37 -13.27
CA MET A 108 0.08 26.68 -12.87
C MET A 108 1.23 27.64 -12.51
N GLU A 109 2.24 27.17 -11.77
CA GLU A 109 3.44 27.94 -11.47
C GLU A 109 4.21 28.31 -12.74
N LYS A 110 4.35 27.36 -13.67
CA LYS A 110 4.94 27.59 -14.99
C LYS A 110 4.18 28.67 -15.76
N GLN A 111 2.85 28.60 -15.84
CA GLN A 111 2.04 29.60 -16.55
C GLN A 111 2.19 30.98 -15.93
N ALA A 112 2.22 31.07 -14.59
CA ALA A 112 2.46 32.33 -13.89
C ALA A 112 3.84 32.91 -14.24
N LEU A 113 4.90 32.10 -14.20
CA LEU A 113 6.26 32.52 -14.55
C LEU A 113 6.38 32.96 -16.02
N LEU A 114 5.79 32.22 -16.96
CA LEU A 114 5.80 32.57 -18.38
C LEU A 114 5.04 33.87 -18.64
N SER A 115 3.89 34.08 -18.00
CA SER A 115 3.15 35.35 -18.14
C SER A 115 3.96 36.56 -17.63
N GLY A 116 4.70 36.39 -16.54
CA GLY A 116 5.61 37.42 -16.02
C GLY A 116 6.82 37.64 -16.93
N ALA A 117 7.38 36.56 -17.47
CA ALA A 117 8.47 36.60 -18.45
C ALA A 117 8.04 37.31 -19.74
N ASP A 118 6.84 37.05 -20.25
CA ASP A 118 6.27 37.72 -21.42
C ASP A 118 6.07 39.21 -21.16
N ALA A 119 5.57 39.59 -19.99
CA ALA A 119 5.44 41.01 -19.61
C ALA A 119 6.79 41.73 -19.57
N ILE A 120 7.83 41.08 -19.02
CA ILE A 120 9.20 41.60 -19.01
C ILE A 120 9.79 41.62 -20.43
N SER A 121 9.52 40.61 -21.24
CA SER A 121 9.97 40.50 -22.63
C SER A 121 9.35 41.58 -23.53
N ILE A 122 8.07 41.92 -23.33
CA ILE A 122 7.39 43.06 -23.98
C ILE A 122 8.04 44.38 -23.55
N MET A 123 8.53 44.48 -22.32
CA MET A 123 9.26 45.66 -21.83
C MET A 123 10.68 45.75 -22.42
N ILE A 124 11.39 44.61 -22.53
CA ILE A 124 12.76 44.53 -23.08
C ILE A 124 12.78 44.66 -24.60
N SER A 125 11.78 44.13 -25.31
CA SER A 125 11.66 44.27 -26.78
C SER A 125 11.43 45.72 -27.21
N LYS A 126 10.86 46.56 -26.34
CA LYS A 126 10.82 48.02 -26.54
C LYS A 126 12.20 48.69 -26.41
N LEU A 127 13.22 48.00 -25.89
CA LEU A 127 14.54 48.55 -25.56
C LEU A 127 15.71 47.93 -26.36
N SER A 128 15.67 46.66 -26.79
CA SER A 128 16.70 46.09 -27.70
C SER A 128 16.33 44.68 -28.23
N GLY A 129 16.65 44.39 -29.48
CA GLY A 129 15.97 43.39 -30.32
C GLY A 129 16.35 41.90 -30.27
N ASP A 130 17.34 41.43 -29.48
CA ASP A 130 17.81 40.02 -29.58
C ASP A 130 17.88 39.22 -28.26
N TYR A 131 17.72 39.86 -27.09
CA TYR A 131 17.85 39.17 -25.79
C TYR A 131 16.65 38.28 -25.42
N THR A 132 15.54 38.39 -26.16
CA THR A 132 14.28 37.69 -25.88
C THR A 132 14.39 36.18 -26.04
N VAL A 133 15.03 35.69 -27.11
CA VAL A 133 15.10 34.26 -27.43
C VAL A 133 15.95 33.51 -26.39
N TYR A 134 17.10 34.07 -26.02
CA TYR A 134 17.99 33.49 -25.03
C TYR A 134 17.34 33.37 -23.65
N PHE A 135 16.61 34.41 -23.23
CA PHE A 135 15.89 34.40 -21.96
C PHE A 135 14.81 33.31 -21.94
N HIS A 136 14.03 33.20 -23.01
CA HIS A 136 12.95 32.21 -23.12
C HIS A 136 13.47 30.76 -23.09
N VAL A 137 14.60 30.49 -23.77
CA VAL A 137 15.24 29.17 -23.79
C VAL A 137 15.78 28.80 -22.41
N MET A 138 16.44 29.73 -21.71
CA MET A 138 16.95 29.49 -20.35
C MET A 138 15.83 29.17 -19.36
N VAL A 139 14.72 29.92 -19.40
CA VAL A 139 13.54 29.69 -18.56
C VAL A 139 12.94 28.31 -18.84
N THR A 140 12.84 27.92 -20.12
CA THR A 140 12.29 26.61 -20.52
C THR A 140 13.13 25.44 -19.98
N ILE A 141 14.46 25.53 -20.09
CA ILE A 141 15.38 24.51 -19.57
C ILE A 141 15.26 24.39 -18.05
N TYR A 142 15.20 25.52 -17.34
CA TYR A 142 15.03 25.54 -15.89
C TYR A 142 13.73 24.82 -15.48
N ILE A 143 12.60 25.15 -16.10
CA ILE A 143 11.29 24.54 -15.80
C ILE A 143 11.32 23.01 -16.01
N LEU A 144 11.88 22.54 -17.14
CA LEU A 144 11.96 21.10 -17.42
C LEU A 144 12.82 20.35 -16.40
N SER A 145 13.94 20.94 -15.99
CA SER A 145 14.83 20.34 -14.99
C SER A 145 14.15 20.20 -13.63
N THR A 146 13.37 21.19 -13.22
CA THR A 146 12.62 21.19 -11.95
C THR A 146 11.51 20.14 -11.96
N SER A 147 10.69 20.08 -13.02
CA SER A 147 9.61 19.07 -13.11
C SER A 147 10.15 17.63 -13.17
N SER A 148 11.29 17.40 -13.83
CA SER A 148 11.96 16.09 -13.84
C SER A 148 12.34 15.63 -12.42
N ARG A 149 12.91 16.54 -11.63
CA ARG A 149 13.30 16.28 -10.24
C ARG A 149 12.08 15.96 -9.36
N THR A 150 10.99 16.72 -9.49
CA THR A 150 9.75 16.48 -8.75
C THR A 150 9.17 15.08 -9.00
N ILE A 151 9.19 14.61 -10.25
CA ILE A 151 8.73 13.25 -10.61
C ILE A 151 9.60 12.18 -9.95
N GLN A 152 10.92 12.36 -9.95
CA GLN A 152 11.86 11.40 -9.39
C GLN A 152 11.71 11.29 -7.86
N GLU A 153 11.66 12.43 -7.16
CA GLU A 153 11.47 12.47 -5.70
C GLU A 153 10.14 11.80 -5.29
N THR A 154 9.07 12.06 -6.05
CA THR A 154 7.77 11.43 -5.86
C THR A 154 7.82 9.91 -6.04
N ASN A 155 8.55 9.43 -7.05
CA ASN A 155 8.69 8.00 -7.33
C ASN A 155 9.41 7.27 -6.19
N ASP A 156 10.50 7.85 -5.67
CA ASP A 156 11.30 7.22 -4.62
C ASP A 156 10.58 7.20 -3.26
N GLU A 157 9.85 8.27 -2.93
CA GLU A 157 8.96 8.32 -1.77
C GLU A 157 7.93 7.18 -1.79
N PHE A 158 7.36 6.91 -2.97
CA PHE A 158 6.41 5.83 -3.15
C PHE A 158 7.04 4.44 -3.07
N LYS A 159 8.25 4.23 -3.59
CA LYS A 159 8.97 2.95 -3.46
C LYS A 159 9.20 2.59 -1.99
N ASN A 160 9.66 3.55 -1.20
CA ASN A 160 9.89 3.36 0.24
C ASN A 160 8.62 2.90 0.97
N MET A 161 7.46 3.44 0.58
CA MET A 161 6.17 3.04 1.17
C MET A 161 5.73 1.62 0.75
N THR A 162 6.09 1.12 -0.43
CA THR A 162 5.81 -0.28 -0.85
C THR A 162 6.72 -1.29 -0.17
N GLY A 163 8.00 -0.96 0.06
CA GLY A 163 8.98 -1.88 0.67
C GLY A 163 8.54 -2.37 2.06
N THR A 164 7.94 -1.49 2.87
CA THR A 164 7.43 -1.83 4.21
C THR A 164 6.21 -2.75 4.20
N ILE A 165 5.44 -2.79 3.11
CA ILE A 165 4.23 -3.63 2.96
C ILE A 165 4.60 -5.07 2.60
N GLN A 166 5.66 -5.28 1.82
CA GLN A 166 6.12 -6.63 1.44
C GLN A 166 6.68 -7.41 2.63
N LEU A 167 7.23 -6.72 3.63
CA LEU A 167 7.71 -7.35 4.86
C LEU A 167 6.58 -8.06 5.63
N GLY A 168 5.37 -7.48 5.66
CA GLY A 168 4.19 -8.12 6.25
C GLY A 168 3.81 -9.44 5.57
N ARG A 169 3.94 -9.53 4.22
CA ARG A 169 3.66 -10.77 3.46
C ARG A 169 4.63 -11.91 3.74
N LYS A 170 5.88 -11.60 4.10
CA LYS A 170 6.90 -12.63 4.44
C LYS A 170 6.63 -13.32 5.77
N LEU A 171 5.88 -12.69 6.67
CA LEU A 171 5.48 -13.29 7.95
C LEU A 171 4.35 -14.31 7.75
N ILE A 172 3.33 -13.95 6.97
CA ILE A 172 2.21 -14.83 6.60
C ILE A 172 2.70 -16.13 5.93
N THR A 173 3.58 -15.99 4.94
CA THR A 173 4.11 -17.14 4.17
C THR A 173 5.02 -18.05 5.01
N LYS A 174 5.69 -17.51 6.02
CA LYS A 174 6.50 -18.31 6.96
C LYS A 174 5.64 -19.14 7.92
N TYR A 175 4.48 -18.65 8.34
CA TYR A 175 3.60 -19.38 9.26
C TYR A 175 2.77 -20.46 8.56
N ASN A 176 2.23 -20.17 7.36
CA ASN A 176 1.49 -21.16 6.57
C ASN A 176 2.35 -22.41 6.22
N ARG A 177 3.66 -22.23 6.01
CA ARG A 177 4.60 -23.35 5.82
C ARG A 177 4.76 -24.23 7.06
N ARG A 178 4.67 -23.65 8.26
CA ARG A 178 4.87 -24.36 9.53
C ARG A 178 3.70 -25.30 9.82
N GLU A 179 2.46 -24.88 9.50
CA GLU A 179 1.28 -25.73 9.64
C GLU A 179 1.21 -26.87 8.62
N LEU A 180 1.68 -26.65 7.39
CA LEU A 180 1.75 -27.72 6.39
C LEU A 180 2.70 -28.84 6.81
N THR A 181 3.82 -28.46 7.43
CA THR A 181 4.82 -29.40 7.94
C THR A 181 4.27 -30.19 9.13
N ASP A 182 3.52 -29.54 10.03
CA ASP A 182 2.91 -30.20 11.18
C ASP A 182 1.77 -31.16 10.78
N LYS A 183 0.92 -30.76 9.82
CA LYS A 183 -0.11 -31.64 9.24
C LYS A 183 0.50 -32.85 8.53
N LEU A 184 1.62 -32.68 7.84
CA LEU A 184 2.35 -33.79 7.23
C LEU A 184 2.96 -34.74 8.27
N LEU A 185 3.48 -34.22 9.38
CA LEU A 185 4.02 -35.03 10.48
C LEU A 185 2.94 -35.88 11.13
N ILE A 186 1.76 -35.30 11.40
CA ILE A 186 0.61 -36.05 11.95
C ILE A 186 0.17 -37.14 10.98
N PHE A 187 0.08 -36.82 9.67
CA PHE A 187 -0.28 -37.81 8.65
C PHE A 187 0.74 -38.95 8.55
N LEU A 188 2.04 -38.63 8.60
CA LEU A 188 3.12 -39.61 8.57
C LEU A 188 3.09 -40.54 9.79
N ALA A 189 2.86 -39.99 10.98
CA ALA A 189 2.72 -40.76 12.21
C ALA A 189 1.51 -41.72 12.14
N LEU A 190 0.38 -41.25 11.62
CA LEU A 190 -0.83 -42.05 11.45
C LEU A 190 -0.63 -43.19 10.42
N ALA A 191 0.08 -42.91 9.33
CA ALA A 191 0.43 -43.91 8.31
C ALA A 191 1.35 -45.01 8.88
N LEU A 192 2.38 -44.64 9.66
CA LEU A 192 3.24 -45.60 10.34
C LEU A 192 2.47 -46.45 11.36
N PHE A 193 1.57 -45.83 12.14
CA PHE A 193 0.70 -46.54 13.06
C PHE A 193 -0.15 -47.58 12.33
N LEU A 194 -0.85 -47.20 11.26
CA LEU A 194 -1.64 -48.13 10.45
C LEU A 194 -0.78 -49.23 9.83
N ALA A 195 0.41 -48.92 9.34
CA ALA A 195 1.34 -49.92 8.81
C ALA A 195 1.74 -50.95 9.88
N THR A 196 2.01 -50.52 11.12
CA THR A 196 2.31 -51.43 12.23
C THR A 196 1.11 -52.29 12.62
N VAL A 197 -0.10 -51.71 12.68
CA VAL A 197 -1.33 -52.45 12.96
C VAL A 197 -1.60 -53.48 11.87
N LEU A 198 -1.47 -53.11 10.59
CA LEU A 198 -1.61 -54.04 9.46
C LEU A 198 -0.54 -55.14 9.47
N TYR A 199 0.70 -54.81 9.83
CA TYR A 199 1.77 -55.80 9.99
C TYR A 199 1.42 -56.81 11.08
N ILE A 200 0.94 -56.33 12.24
CA ILE A 200 0.51 -57.19 13.35
C ILE A 200 -0.71 -58.02 12.94
N LEU A 201 -1.72 -57.43 12.32
CA LEU A 201 -2.90 -58.15 11.83
C LEU A 201 -2.52 -59.21 10.80
N LYS A 202 -1.64 -58.91 9.85
CA LYS A 202 -1.12 -59.89 8.88
C LYS A 202 -0.41 -61.04 9.61
N LYS A 203 0.46 -60.71 10.56
CA LYS A 203 1.22 -61.70 11.33
C LYS A 203 0.34 -62.55 12.26
N ARG A 204 -0.81 -62.04 12.69
CA ARG A 204 -1.70 -62.71 13.68
C ARG A 204 -2.92 -63.40 13.04
N LEU A 205 -3.43 -62.90 11.92
CA LEU A 205 -4.57 -63.48 11.18
C LEU A 205 -4.15 -64.41 10.03
N PHE A 206 -2.92 -64.33 9.53
CA PHE A 206 -2.38 -65.27 8.53
C PHE A 206 -1.19 -66.11 9.05
N PRO A 207 -1.39 -66.98 10.06
CA PRO A 207 -0.38 -67.99 10.39
C PRO A 207 -0.40 -69.23 9.47
N PHE A 208 -1.37 -69.38 8.56
CA PHE A 208 -1.58 -70.61 7.78
C PHE A 208 -2.01 -70.40 6.30
N LEU A 209 -1.26 -69.61 5.52
CA LEU A 209 -1.21 -69.79 4.06
C LEU A 209 0.24 -69.83 3.59
#